data_AF-A0A959NXW9-F1
#
_entry.id   AF-A0A959NXW9-F1
#
_cell.length_a   1.000
_cell.length_b   1.000
_cell.length_c   1.000
_cell.angle_alpha   90.00
_cell.angle_beta   90.00
_cell.angle_gamma   90.00
#
_symmetry.space_group_name_H-M   'P 1'
#
loop_
_entity.id
_entity.type
_entity.pdbx_description
1 polymer ?
#
loop_
_entity_poly.entity_id
_entity_poly.type
_entity_poly.pdbx_seq_one_letter_code
_entity_poly.pdbx_strand_id
1 'polypeptide(L)' 'LPPEKCLIIGDRLETDIAMANKFGIDSALVLTGVSKDIKNFGKHKPTYIINSVFDLI' A
#
# COMPACT_ATOMS: atom_id res chain seq x y z
N LEU A 1 17.56 -3.04 5.08
CA LEU A 1 17.53 -1.61 4.69
C LEU A 1 16.79 -0.86 5.80
N PRO A 2 17.10 0.42 6.06
CA PRO A 2 16.30 1.23 6.98
C PRO A 2 14.85 1.35 6.44
N PRO A 3 13.83 1.47 7.31
CA PRO A 3 12.43 1.59 6.91
C PRO A 3 12.17 2.66 5.84
N GLU A 4 12.82 3.82 5.94
CA GLU A 4 12.72 4.91 4.95
C GLU A 4 13.27 4.57 3.56
N LYS A 5 13.93 3.42 3.39
CA LYS A 5 14.42 2.92 2.10
C LYS A 5 13.66 1.68 1.62
N CYS A 6 12.51 1.40 2.24
CA CYS A 6 11.66 0.26 1.91
C CYS A 6 10.27 0.76 1.48
N LEU A 7 9.64 0.05 0.55
CA LEU A 7 8.27 0.25 0.13
C LEU A 7 7.53 -1.09 0.21
N ILE A 8 6.41 -1.14 0.93
CA ILE A 8 5.51 -2.30 0.95
C ILE A 8 4.46 -2.11 -0.13
N ILE A 9 4.37 -3.06 -1.06
CA ILE A 9 3.40 -3.03 -2.16
C ILE A 9 2.40 -4.16 -1.93
N GLY A 10 1.10 -3.84 -1.97
CA GLY A 10 0.07 -4.84 -1.71
C GLY A 10 -1.32 -4.38 -2.13
N ASP A 11 -2.28 -5.30 -2.10
CA ASP A 11 -3.64 -5.09 -2.58
C ASP A 11 -4.68 -5.09 -1.46
N ARG A 12 -4.25 -5.29 -0.19
CA ARG A 12 -5.14 -5.36 0.97
C ARG A 12 -4.78 -4.32 2.02
N LEU A 13 -5.78 -3.52 2.40
CA LEU A 13 -5.66 -2.49 3.44
C LEU A 13 -5.35 -3.07 4.83
N GLU A 14 -6.00 -4.16 5.19
CA GLU A 14 -5.96 -4.75 6.55
C GLU A 14 -4.67 -5.52 6.83
N THR A 15 -3.90 -5.87 5.79
CA THR A 15 -2.65 -6.61 5.91
C THR A 15 -1.48 -5.75 5.50
N ASP A 16 -1.36 -5.42 4.22
CA ASP A 16 -0.13 -4.86 3.65
C ASP A 16 0.02 -3.42 4.10
N ILE A 17 -1.04 -2.62 3.94
CA ILE A 17 -1.06 -1.22 4.34
C ILE A 17 -1.07 -1.08 5.87
N ALA A 18 -1.81 -1.96 6.57
CA ALA A 18 -1.80 -2.00 8.03
C ALA A 18 -0.40 -2.31 8.58
N MET A 19 0.32 -3.25 7.97
CA MET A 19 1.69 -3.60 8.33
C MET A 19 2.63 -2.42 8.10
N ALA A 20 2.58 -1.81 6.93
CA ALA A 20 3.41 -0.66 6.60
C ALA A 20 3.22 0.49 7.59
N ASN A 21 1.96 0.85 7.87
CA ASN A 21 1.62 1.87 8.87
C ASN A 21 2.10 1.50 10.28
N LYS A 22 1.99 0.23 10.68
CA LYS A 22 2.45 -0.24 12.00
C LYS A 22 3.96 -0.12 12.17
N PHE A 23 4.73 -0.33 11.10
CA PHE A 23 6.19 -0.29 11.13
C PHE A 23 6.78 1.04 10.64
N GLY A 24 5.95 2.02 10.27
CA GLY A 24 6.40 3.31 9.75
C GLY A 24 7.14 3.16 8.41
N ILE A 25 6.72 2.22 7.57
CA ILE A 25 7.27 1.97 6.24
C ILE A 25 6.29 2.56 5.22
N ASP A 26 6.79 3.15 4.14
CA ASP A 26 5.93 3.61 3.05
C ASP A 26 5.20 2.43 2.39
N SER A 27 3.99 2.69 1.90
CA SER A 27 3.21 1.69 1.17
C SER A 27 2.57 2.17 -0.11
N ALA A 28 2.48 1.26 -1.08
CA ALA A 28 1.73 1.45 -2.31
C ALA A 28 0.60 0.42 -2.40
N LEU A 29 -0.65 0.91 -2.44
CA LEU A 29 -1.82 0.07 -2.70
C LEU A 29 -1.99 -0.11 -4.20
N VAL A 30 -2.00 -1.37 -4.68
CA VAL A 30 -2.30 -1.71 -6.07
C VAL A 30 -3.78 -2.01 -6.25
N LEU A 31 -4.37 -1.54 -7.36
CA LEU A 31 -5.80 -1.72 -7.65
C LEU A 31 -6.12 -2.95 -8.51
N THR A 32 -5.13 -3.79 -8.80
CA THR A 32 -5.31 -5.04 -9.57
C THR A 32 -5.89 -6.20 -8.75
N GLY A 33 -5.92 -6.10 -7.42
CA GLY A 33 -6.25 -7.20 -6.52
C GLY A 33 -7.59 -7.04 -5.79
N VAL A 34 -7.57 -7.25 -4.48
CA VAL A 34 -8.73 -7.19 -3.58
C VAL A 34 -9.27 -5.77 -3.46
N SER A 35 -8.42 -4.80 -3.17
CA SER A 35 -8.80 -3.39 -3.22
C SER A 35 -8.96 -2.96 -4.67
N LYS A 36 -10.20 -2.80 -5.12
CA LYS A 36 -10.55 -2.38 -6.49
C LYS A 36 -10.95 -0.92 -6.60
N ASP A 37 -11.16 -0.24 -5.48
CA ASP A 37 -11.48 1.18 -5.47
C ASP A 37 -10.88 1.91 -4.26
N ILE A 38 -10.88 3.25 -4.38
CA ILE A 38 -10.27 4.20 -3.44
C ILE A 38 -11.31 4.75 -2.45
N LYS A 39 -12.54 4.21 -2.44
CA LYS A 39 -13.67 4.90 -1.82
C LYS A 39 -13.55 5.05 -0.30
N ASN A 40 -12.89 4.11 0.37
CA ASN A 40 -12.70 4.18 1.82
C ASN A 40 -11.45 3.42 2.28
N PHE A 41 -10.47 4.14 2.82
CA PHE A 41 -9.27 3.55 3.42
C PHE A 41 -9.42 3.21 4.91
N GLY A 42 -10.52 3.64 5.53
CA GLY A 42 -10.74 3.48 6.97
C GLY A 42 -9.55 3.96 7.78
N LYS A 43 -8.99 3.07 8.60
CA LYS A 43 -7.83 3.33 9.46
C LYS A 43 -6.48 3.09 8.79
N HIS A 44 -6.45 2.44 7.63
CA HIS A 44 -5.22 1.99 6.97
C HIS A 44 -5.03 2.78 5.68
N LYS A 45 -4.45 3.97 5.80
CA LYS A 45 -4.15 4.82 4.64
C LYS A 45 -2.83 4.40 4.00
N PRO A 46 -2.79 4.13 2.68
CA PRO A 46 -1.53 3.90 1.98
C PRO A 46 -0.80 5.23 1.73
N THR A 47 0.52 5.17 1.52
CA THR A 47 1.31 6.35 1.09
C THR A 47 1.01 6.69 -0.37
N TYR A 48 0.92 5.66 -1.21
CA TYR A 48 0.69 5.76 -2.65
C TYR A 48 -0.44 4.84 -3.08
N ILE A 49 -1.11 5.20 -4.18
CA ILE A 49 -2.09 4.36 -4.84
C ILE A 49 -1.69 4.27 -6.30
N ILE A 50 -1.56 3.05 -6.81
CA ILE A 50 -1.14 2.77 -8.18
C ILE A 50 -2.10 1.77 -8.80
N ASN A 51 -2.31 1.83 -10.12
CA ASN A 51 -3.24 0.92 -10.77
C ASN A 51 -2.66 -0.49 -10.81
N SER A 52 -1.36 -0.60 -11.07
CA SER A 52 -0.63 -1.86 -11.12
C SER A 52 0.82 -1.71 -10.71
N VAL A 53 1.46 -2.83 -10.36
CA VAL A 53 2.91 -2.92 -10.15
C VAL A 53 3.67 -2.52 -11.43
N PHE A 54 3.08 -2.68 -12.61
CA PHE A 54 3.65 -2.22 -13.88
C PHE A 54 3.85 -0.70 -13.94
N ASP A 55 3.18 0.09 -13.10
CA ASP A 55 3.33 1.54 -13.05
C ASP A 55 4.61 1.98 -12.32
N LEU A 56 5.37 1.04 -11.73
CA LEU A 56 6.60 1.31 -10.97
C LEU A 56 7.88 1.30 -11.82
N ILE A 57 7.75 1.09 -13.14
CA ILE A 57 8.86 0.89 -14.08
C ILE A 57 9.37 2.23 -14.62
#